data_AF-A0A6J1SK65-F1
#
_entry.id   AF-A0A6J1SK65-F1
#
_cell.length_a   1.000
_cell.length_b   1.000
_cell.length_c   1.000
_cell.angle_alpha   90.00
_cell.angle_beta   90.00
_cell.angle_gamma   90.00
#
_symmetry.space_group_name_H-M   'P 1'
#
loop_
_entity.id
_entity.type
_entity.pdbx_description
1 polymer ?
#
loop_
_entity_poly.entity_id
_entity_poly.type
_entity_poly.pdbx_seq_one_letter_code
_entity_poly.pdbx_strand_id
1 'polypeptide(L)'
;MFSGVLQSELLSIFYSCGSKPLAIWDCKAKNGHIKRLTDGDIGNSLVLELTGTNVATTYITAPADPHASLGVKLPFLCMLIKNLKKYFSFEITFLDDKNMRRRLRASNYQSATRVRPFCCNTPLALSNGWNQIQFNLADFARRAYGTTYVECVRVQVHANCRIRRIYFSDHLFSEGELPASYRLLHADDAELAKQRQQQHEQMAQQQQAMLLQAQQDSAVSRSVA
;
A
#
# COMPACT_ATOMS: atom_id res chain seq x y z
N MET A 1 13.55 -2.03 15.51
CA MET A 1 13.69 -3.06 14.45
C MET A 1 14.42 -2.49 13.24
N PHE A 2 13.97 -1.34 12.73
CA PHE A 2 14.53 -0.63 11.58
C PHE A 2 15.39 0.58 11.96
N SER A 3 15.59 0.85 13.26
CA SER A 3 16.33 2.02 13.76
C SER A 3 17.81 2.02 13.39
N GLY A 4 18.43 0.84 13.27
CA GLY A 4 19.84 0.65 12.88
C GLY A 4 20.04 0.24 11.42
N VAL A 5 18.97 0.22 10.62
CA VAL A 5 19.01 -0.16 9.20
C VAL A 5 18.94 1.11 8.36
N LEU A 6 19.66 1.17 7.24
CA LEU A 6 19.51 2.25 6.27
C LEU A 6 18.06 2.26 5.76
N GLN A 7 17.34 3.35 6.05
CA GLN A 7 15.97 3.53 5.57
C GLN A 7 16.05 4.22 4.21
N SER A 8 15.98 3.41 3.15
CA SER A 8 15.80 3.91 1.79
C SER A 8 14.51 4.73 1.67
N GLU A 9 14.38 5.49 0.59
CA GLU A 9 13.22 6.34 0.30
C GLU A 9 11.88 5.60 0.38
N LEU A 10 11.88 4.27 0.13
CA LEU A 10 10.75 3.38 0.35
C LEU A 10 11.11 2.27 1.34
N LEU A 11 10.28 2.07 2.36
CA LEU A 11 10.43 0.98 3.32
C LEU A 11 9.11 0.22 3.49
N SER A 12 9.04 -1.00 2.97
CA SER A 12 7.84 -1.85 3.13
C SER A 12 7.88 -2.64 4.43
N ILE A 13 6.82 -2.53 5.23
CA ILE A 13 6.64 -3.31 6.47
C ILE A 13 5.66 -4.47 6.29
N PHE A 14 4.88 -4.46 5.21
CA PHE A 14 3.95 -5.52 4.86
C PHE A 14 3.78 -5.61 3.34
N TYR A 15 3.89 -6.82 2.79
CA TYR A 15 3.58 -7.11 1.40
C TYR A 15 2.90 -8.46 1.25
N SER A 16 1.65 -8.46 0.77
CA SER A 16 0.81 -9.66 0.74
C SER A 16 1.18 -10.67 -0.34
N CYS A 17 2.16 -10.42 -1.22
CA CYS A 17 2.72 -11.47 -2.11
C CYS A 17 4.09 -12.00 -1.63
N GLY A 18 4.64 -11.48 -0.52
CA GLY A 18 5.90 -12.00 0.03
C GLY A 18 5.75 -13.44 0.55
N SER A 19 6.85 -14.18 0.64
CA SER A 19 6.83 -15.56 1.17
C SER A 19 6.30 -15.63 2.61
N LYS A 20 6.76 -14.72 3.49
CA LYS A 20 6.32 -14.59 4.89
C LYS A 20 5.80 -13.17 5.17
N PRO A 21 4.57 -12.82 4.76
CA PRO A 21 4.05 -11.44 4.83
C PRO A 21 3.89 -10.93 6.27
N LEU A 22 3.64 -11.84 7.21
CA LEU A 22 3.37 -11.54 8.62
C LEU A 22 4.59 -11.81 9.51
N ALA A 23 5.80 -11.89 8.94
CA ALA A 23 7.02 -12.25 9.68
C ALA A 23 7.28 -11.35 10.91
N ILE A 24 6.92 -10.07 10.81
CA ILE A 24 7.11 -9.08 11.88
C ILE A 24 5.81 -8.74 12.62
N TRP A 25 4.71 -9.42 12.29
CA TRP A 25 3.36 -9.07 12.70
C TRP A 25 2.80 -10.10 13.68
N ASP A 26 2.34 -9.65 14.84
CA ASP A 26 1.47 -10.43 15.71
C ASP A 26 0.04 -10.44 15.15
N CYS A 27 -0.64 -11.57 15.26
CA CYS A 27 -1.96 -11.79 14.69
C CYS A 27 -2.93 -12.22 15.78
N LYS A 28 -4.01 -11.45 15.96
CA LYS A 28 -5.10 -11.80 16.88
C LYS A 28 -6.40 -11.87 16.12
N ALA A 29 -7.11 -12.98 16.26
CA ALA A 29 -8.43 -13.17 15.70
C ALA A 29 -9.35 -13.80 16.74
N LYS A 30 -10.44 -13.10 17.06
CA LYS A 30 -11.51 -13.60 17.92
C LYS A 30 -12.83 -13.38 17.20
N ASN A 31 -13.57 -14.47 16.95
CA ASN A 31 -14.81 -14.45 16.17
C ASN A 31 -14.62 -13.80 14.78
N GLY A 32 -13.52 -14.17 14.12
CA GLY A 32 -13.08 -13.62 12.85
C GLY A 32 -11.97 -14.48 12.24
N HIS A 33 -11.42 -14.06 11.12
CA HIS A 33 -10.31 -14.75 10.46
C HIS A 33 -9.33 -13.79 9.81
N ILE A 34 -8.09 -14.26 9.71
CA ILE A 34 -6.99 -13.62 8.98
C ILE A 34 -6.53 -14.64 7.94
N LYS A 35 -6.78 -14.35 6.66
CA LYS A 35 -6.53 -15.31 5.57
C LYS A 35 -5.92 -14.60 4.37
N ARG A 36 -5.03 -15.29 3.66
CA ARG A 36 -4.51 -14.84 2.37
C ARG A 36 -5.41 -15.40 1.25
N LEU A 37 -5.85 -14.55 0.34
CA LEU A 37 -6.71 -14.92 -0.79
C LEU A 37 -6.36 -14.10 -2.03
N THR A 38 -6.88 -14.48 -3.20
CA THR A 38 -6.75 -13.74 -4.46
C THR A 38 -7.92 -12.77 -4.65
N ASP A 39 -7.62 -11.53 -5.02
CA ASP A 39 -8.65 -10.49 -5.25
C ASP A 39 -8.79 -10.18 -6.74
N GLY A 40 -10.00 -10.34 -7.28
CA GLY A 40 -10.28 -10.17 -8.71
C GLY A 40 -10.04 -8.74 -9.22
N ASP A 41 -10.36 -7.73 -8.42
CA ASP A 41 -10.30 -6.31 -8.83
C ASP A 41 -8.87 -5.82 -9.14
N ILE A 42 -7.85 -6.54 -8.66
CA ILE A 42 -6.42 -6.24 -8.86
C ILE A 42 -5.70 -7.37 -9.59
N GLY A 43 -6.37 -7.97 -10.58
CA GLY A 43 -5.77 -8.99 -11.45
C GLY A 43 -5.45 -10.30 -10.73
N ASN A 44 -6.32 -10.73 -9.81
CA ASN A 44 -6.17 -11.95 -9.01
C ASN A 44 -4.91 -11.97 -8.13
N SER A 45 -4.40 -10.80 -7.74
CA SER A 45 -3.23 -10.71 -6.86
C SER A 45 -3.55 -11.19 -5.44
N LEU A 46 -2.54 -11.74 -4.74
CA LEU A 46 -2.69 -12.18 -3.35
C LEU A 46 -2.84 -10.98 -2.43
N VAL A 47 -3.82 -11.02 -1.54
CA VAL A 47 -4.11 -10.02 -0.51
C VAL A 47 -4.34 -10.71 0.82
N LEU A 48 -4.16 -9.97 1.91
CA LEU A 48 -4.49 -10.45 3.24
C LEU A 48 -5.84 -9.87 3.65
N GLU A 49 -6.82 -10.74 3.86
CA GLU A 49 -8.13 -10.38 4.38
C GLU A 49 -8.15 -10.55 5.90
N LEU A 50 -8.60 -9.49 6.58
CA LEU A 50 -8.95 -9.53 8.00
C LEU A 50 -10.45 -9.29 8.09
N THR A 51 -11.19 -10.23 8.67
CA THR A 51 -12.64 -10.11 8.88
C THR A 51 -12.98 -10.45 10.32
N GLY A 52 -13.89 -9.71 10.93
CA GLY A 52 -14.35 -9.97 12.29
C GLY A 52 -15.64 -9.23 12.59
N THR A 53 -16.50 -9.82 13.42
CA THR A 53 -17.76 -9.20 13.84
C THR A 53 -17.52 -7.94 14.68
N ASN A 54 -16.56 -8.00 15.61
CA ASN A 54 -16.10 -6.85 16.37
C ASN A 54 -14.72 -6.39 15.88
N VAL A 55 -14.67 -5.17 15.33
CA VAL A 55 -13.46 -4.54 14.75
C VAL A 55 -12.26 -4.60 15.69
N ALA A 56 -12.47 -4.35 16.99
CA ALA A 56 -11.37 -4.27 17.96
C ALA A 56 -10.77 -5.63 18.36
N THR A 57 -11.43 -6.74 18.00
CA THR A 57 -11.08 -8.08 18.48
C THR A 57 -10.28 -8.91 17.47
N THR A 58 -10.21 -8.46 16.22
CA THR A 58 -9.40 -9.08 15.17
C THR A 58 -8.49 -8.02 14.56
N TYR A 59 -7.18 -8.19 14.68
CA TYR A 59 -6.18 -7.24 14.20
C TYR A 59 -4.82 -7.90 13.99
N ILE A 60 -3.97 -7.22 13.22
CA ILE A 60 -2.54 -7.50 13.13
C ILE A 60 -1.75 -6.32 13.68
N THR A 61 -0.62 -6.57 14.34
CA THR A 61 0.22 -5.54 14.93
C THR A 61 1.70 -5.75 14.60
N ALA A 62 2.38 -4.71 14.13
CA ALA A 62 3.83 -4.69 13.96
C ALA A 62 4.47 -3.64 14.89
N PRO A 63 5.52 -3.99 15.65
CA PRO A 63 6.17 -5.31 15.69
C PRO A 63 5.36 -6.33 16.52
N ALA A 64 5.64 -7.62 16.30
CA ALA A 64 4.98 -8.71 17.00
C ALA A 64 5.20 -8.67 18.52
N ASP A 65 6.42 -8.34 18.95
CA ASP A 65 6.74 -8.11 20.37
C ASP A 65 6.10 -6.78 20.85
N PRO A 66 5.27 -6.79 21.91
CA PRO A 66 4.70 -5.59 22.53
C PRO A 66 5.73 -4.56 23.03
N HIS A 67 6.92 -5.00 23.41
CA HIS A 67 7.97 -4.13 23.96
C HIS A 67 8.91 -3.56 22.90
N ALA A 68 8.94 -4.18 21.71
CA ALA A 68 9.73 -3.71 20.58
C ALA A 68 9.15 -2.45 19.92
N SER A 69 10.02 -1.72 19.21
CA SER A 69 9.70 -0.58 18.35
C SER A 69 10.04 -0.91 16.89
N LEU A 70 9.19 -0.47 15.95
CA LEU A 70 9.52 -0.44 14.52
C LEU A 70 10.75 0.44 14.30
N GLY A 71 10.72 1.69 14.75
CA GLY A 71 11.83 2.64 14.64
C GLY A 71 11.99 3.23 13.24
N VAL A 72 10.86 3.48 12.56
CA VAL A 72 10.85 4.02 11.19
C VAL A 72 10.76 5.53 11.23
N LYS A 73 11.74 6.23 10.65
CA LYS A 73 11.87 7.70 10.67
C LYS A 73 11.23 8.38 9.45
N LEU A 74 10.88 7.60 8.44
CA LEU A 74 10.19 8.08 7.25
C LEU A 74 8.82 8.69 7.64
N PRO A 75 8.49 9.91 7.15
CA PRO A 75 7.33 10.69 7.59
C PRO A 75 5.99 10.26 6.97
N PHE A 76 5.99 9.69 5.76
CA PHE A 76 4.77 9.27 5.09
C PHE A 76 4.52 7.79 5.30
N LEU A 77 3.28 7.45 5.66
CA LEU A 77 2.80 6.08 5.73
C LEU A 77 1.76 5.88 4.63
N CYS A 78 1.98 4.86 3.81
CA CYS A 78 1.14 4.51 2.68
C CYS A 78 0.57 3.10 2.87
N MET A 79 -0.75 2.96 2.72
CA MET A 79 -1.46 1.68 2.81
C MET A 79 -2.33 1.46 1.59
N LEU A 80 -2.21 0.28 0.97
CA LEU A 80 -3.09 -0.18 -0.09
C LEU A 80 -4.13 -1.12 0.52
N ILE A 81 -5.37 -0.62 0.64
CA ILE A 81 -6.44 -1.28 1.38
C ILE A 81 -7.73 -1.27 0.57
N LYS A 82 -8.42 -2.42 0.53
CA LYS A 82 -9.78 -2.53 -0.01
C LYS A 82 -10.81 -2.25 1.08
N ASN A 83 -11.72 -1.33 0.79
CA ASN A 83 -12.90 -1.05 1.60
C ASN A 83 -13.97 -2.13 1.38
N LEU A 84 -14.28 -2.90 2.44
CA LEU A 84 -15.31 -3.94 2.41
C LEU A 84 -16.71 -3.43 2.79
N LYS A 85 -16.91 -2.10 2.83
CA LYS A 85 -18.15 -1.43 3.25
C LYS A 85 -18.59 -1.85 4.67
N LYS A 86 -17.62 -2.11 5.54
CA LYS A 86 -17.78 -2.52 6.93
C LYS A 86 -16.92 -1.62 7.81
N TYR A 87 -17.19 -1.62 9.12
CA TYR A 87 -16.39 -0.82 10.06
C TYR A 87 -14.94 -1.28 10.08
N PHE A 88 -14.04 -0.33 9.87
CA PHE A 88 -12.60 -0.53 9.75
C PHE A 88 -11.87 0.57 10.51
N SER A 89 -10.72 0.21 11.09
CA SER A 89 -9.81 1.18 11.71
C SER A 89 -8.36 0.72 11.67
N PHE A 90 -7.44 1.66 11.78
CA PHE A 90 -6.04 1.38 12.04
C PHE A 90 -5.50 2.33 13.11
N GLU A 91 -4.45 1.90 13.78
CA GLU A 91 -3.77 2.63 14.84
C GLU A 91 -2.28 2.72 14.55
N ILE A 92 -1.71 3.90 14.79
CA ILE A 92 -0.29 4.16 14.64
C ILE A 92 0.19 4.81 15.92
N THR A 93 1.20 4.19 16.54
CA THR A 93 1.92 4.80 17.66
C THR A 93 3.21 5.40 17.13
N PHE A 94 3.46 6.66 17.43
CA PHE A 94 4.69 7.36 17.08
C PHE A 94 5.31 8.02 18.30
N LEU A 95 6.61 8.27 18.22
CA LEU A 95 7.40 9.02 19.17
C LEU A 95 7.59 10.45 18.66
N ASP A 96 7.48 11.42 19.56
CA ASP A 96 7.77 12.83 19.28
C ASP A 96 9.08 13.31 19.93
N ASP A 97 9.47 14.55 19.62
CA ASP A 97 10.65 15.23 20.16
C ASP A 97 10.59 15.51 21.67
N LYS A 98 9.41 15.43 22.28
CA LYS A 98 9.21 15.47 23.74
C LYS A 98 9.33 14.09 24.39
N ASN A 99 9.78 13.10 23.63
CA ASN A 99 9.89 11.71 24.06
C ASN A 99 8.54 11.13 24.54
N MET A 100 7.43 11.63 23.98
CA MET A 100 6.08 11.14 24.26
C MET A 100 5.63 10.17 23.17
N ARG A 101 5.08 9.02 23.60
CA ARG A 101 4.41 8.09 22.69
C ARG A 101 2.96 8.50 22.52
N ARG A 102 2.56 8.79 21.29
CA ARG A 102 1.19 9.21 20.94
C ARG A 102 0.58 8.24 19.96
N ARG A 103 -0.73 8.05 20.07
CA ARG A 103 -1.48 7.11 19.25
C ARG A 103 -2.49 7.81 18.37
N LEU A 104 -2.29 7.73 17.07
CA LEU A 104 -3.29 8.07 16.08
C LEU A 104 -4.19 6.86 15.84
N ARG A 105 -5.51 7.07 15.81
CA ARG A 105 -6.51 6.07 15.42
C ARG A 105 -7.40 6.65 14.32
N ALA A 106 -7.32 6.08 13.13
CA ALA A 106 -8.18 6.46 12.02
C ALA A 106 -9.27 5.41 11.84
N SER A 107 -10.52 5.84 11.66
CA SER A 107 -11.66 4.92 11.55
C SER A 107 -12.79 5.48 10.70
N ASN A 108 -13.48 4.61 9.97
CA ASN A 108 -14.59 4.99 9.07
C ASN A 108 -15.96 5.12 9.76
N TYR A 109 -16.02 4.98 11.08
CA TYR A 109 -17.22 5.17 11.91
C TYR A 109 -17.09 6.35 12.88
N GLN A 110 -15.98 7.08 12.82
CA GLN A 110 -15.79 8.33 13.55
C GLN A 110 -16.21 9.49 12.64
N SER A 111 -16.99 10.43 13.16
CA SER A 111 -17.47 11.59 12.39
C SER A 111 -16.59 12.84 12.54
N ALA A 112 -15.87 12.98 13.64
CA ALA A 112 -15.09 14.17 13.95
C ALA A 112 -13.75 13.82 14.62
N THR A 113 -12.74 14.63 14.36
CA THR A 113 -11.42 14.51 14.99
C THR A 113 -11.49 14.86 16.46
N ARG A 114 -10.93 14.01 17.33
CA ARG A 114 -10.84 14.24 18.77
C ARG A 114 -9.41 14.06 19.22
N VAL A 115 -8.77 15.16 19.61
CA VAL A 115 -7.40 15.16 20.14
C VAL A 115 -7.45 15.02 21.66
N ARG A 116 -6.62 14.14 22.19
CA ARG A 116 -6.30 13.93 23.61
C ARG A 116 -4.79 13.88 23.76
N PRO A 117 -4.23 14.08 24.95
CA PRO A 117 -2.77 14.14 25.14
C PRO A 117 -2.02 12.94 24.55
N PHE A 118 -2.53 11.71 24.75
CA PHE A 118 -1.85 10.49 24.27
C PHE A 118 -2.51 9.84 23.07
N CYS A 119 -3.69 10.29 22.66
CA CYS A 119 -4.40 9.71 21.52
C CYS A 119 -5.14 10.74 20.69
N CYS A 120 -5.28 10.46 19.41
CA CYS A 120 -6.10 11.25 18.50
C CYS A 120 -6.95 10.30 17.67
N ASN A 121 -8.26 10.50 17.71
CA ASN A 121 -9.19 9.76 16.88
C ASN A 121 -9.55 10.64 15.69
N THR A 122 -9.28 10.18 14.47
CA THR A 122 -9.60 10.90 13.23
C THR A 122 -10.63 10.12 12.40
N PRO A 123 -11.59 10.78 11.74
CA PRO A 123 -12.40 10.15 10.71
C PRO A 123 -11.51 9.66 9.56
N LEU A 124 -11.94 8.58 8.90
CA LEU A 124 -11.34 8.03 7.69
C LEU A 124 -12.43 7.88 6.64
N ALA A 125 -12.36 8.67 5.57
CA ALA A 125 -13.20 8.51 4.40
C ALA A 125 -12.53 7.52 3.44
N LEU A 126 -13.25 6.49 3.02
CA LEU A 126 -12.78 5.51 2.03
C LEU A 126 -13.77 5.47 0.87
N SER A 127 -13.25 5.47 -0.36
CA SER A 127 -14.04 5.18 -1.54
C SER A 127 -14.44 3.70 -1.60
N ASN A 128 -15.32 3.37 -2.53
CA ASN A 128 -15.65 1.97 -2.80
C ASN A 128 -14.48 1.28 -3.49
N GLY A 129 -14.19 0.03 -3.10
CA GLY A 129 -13.12 -0.77 -3.71
C GLY A 129 -11.75 -0.48 -3.09
N TRP A 130 -10.71 -0.49 -3.94
CA TRP A 130 -9.33 -0.30 -3.51
C TRP A 130 -9.00 1.18 -3.28
N ASN A 131 -8.32 1.44 -2.17
CA ASN A 131 -7.92 2.76 -1.73
C ASN A 131 -6.42 2.78 -1.47
N GLN A 132 -5.76 3.88 -1.85
CA GLN A 132 -4.41 4.21 -1.41
C GLN A 132 -4.51 5.28 -0.33
N ILE A 133 -4.32 4.88 0.92
CA ILE A 133 -4.28 5.81 2.05
C ILE A 133 -2.85 6.30 2.18
N GLN A 134 -2.65 7.61 2.10
CA GLN A 134 -1.36 8.27 2.32
C GLN A 134 -1.49 9.18 3.54
N PHE A 135 -0.60 9.04 4.51
CA PHE A 135 -0.69 9.74 5.77
C PHE A 135 0.65 10.38 6.14
N ASN A 136 0.65 11.70 6.31
CA ASN A 136 1.84 12.45 6.74
C ASN A 136 1.90 12.48 8.28
N LEU A 137 2.71 11.59 8.87
CA LEU A 137 2.87 11.49 10.32
C LEU A 137 3.57 12.72 10.91
N ALA A 138 4.50 13.32 10.16
CA ALA A 138 5.21 14.51 10.60
C ALA A 138 4.30 15.75 10.67
N ASP A 139 3.48 15.95 9.64
CA ASP A 139 2.49 17.04 9.64
C ASP A 139 1.40 16.80 10.70
N PHE A 140 0.97 15.54 10.87
CA PHE A 140 0.03 15.17 11.90
C PHE A 140 0.54 15.50 13.31
N ALA A 141 1.78 15.13 13.65
CA ALA A 141 2.38 15.43 14.95
C ALA A 141 2.42 16.95 15.20
N ARG A 142 2.80 17.72 14.18
CA ARG A 142 2.87 19.18 14.23
C ARG A 142 1.50 19.80 14.49
N ARG A 143 0.47 19.41 13.74
CA ARG A 143 -0.88 19.99 13.83
C ARG A 143 -1.64 19.57 15.09
N ALA A 144 -1.53 18.30 15.47
CA ALA A 144 -2.29 17.76 16.61
C ALA A 144 -1.66 18.11 17.96
N TYR A 145 -0.32 18.22 18.02
CA TYR A 145 0.41 18.31 19.29
C TYR A 145 1.44 19.43 19.36
N GLY A 146 1.74 20.12 18.26
CA GLY A 146 2.80 21.13 18.22
C GLY A 146 4.18 20.54 18.45
N THR A 147 4.41 19.28 18.03
CA THR A 147 5.65 18.53 18.23
C THR A 147 6.19 17.98 16.92
N THR A 148 7.47 17.62 16.90
CA THR A 148 8.12 17.02 15.73
C THR A 148 8.02 15.50 15.80
N TYR A 149 7.69 14.86 14.68
CA TYR A 149 7.73 13.40 14.56
C TYR A 149 9.19 12.91 14.56
N VAL A 150 9.47 11.91 15.39
CA VAL A 150 10.80 11.28 15.47
C VAL A 150 10.79 9.92 14.77
N GLU A 151 9.86 9.05 15.15
CA GLU A 151 9.73 7.72 14.54
C GLU A 151 8.35 7.09 14.76
N CYS A 152 7.97 6.18 13.87
CA CYS A 152 6.88 5.26 14.07
C CYS A 152 7.35 4.08 14.92
N VAL A 153 6.61 3.84 16.01
CA VAL A 153 6.89 2.80 16.99
C VAL A 153 6.09 1.53 16.70
N ARG A 154 4.81 1.68 16.33
CA ARG A 154 3.90 0.54 16.14
C ARG A 154 2.81 0.88 15.13
N VAL A 155 2.47 -0.10 14.30
CA VAL A 155 1.30 -0.04 13.40
C VAL A 155 0.39 -1.21 13.74
N GLN A 156 -0.90 -0.94 13.88
CA GLN A 156 -1.93 -1.94 14.12
C GLN A 156 -3.07 -1.73 13.13
N VAL A 157 -3.51 -2.80 12.46
CA VAL A 157 -4.60 -2.75 11.50
C VAL A 157 -5.71 -3.69 11.96
N HIS A 158 -6.93 -3.15 12.09
CA HIS A 158 -8.09 -3.89 12.58
C HIS A 158 -8.88 -4.56 11.46
N ALA A 159 -9.87 -5.35 11.85
CA ALA A 159 -10.70 -6.15 10.98
C ALA A 159 -11.47 -5.35 9.91
N ASN A 160 -12.02 -6.12 8.97
CA ASN A 160 -12.89 -5.74 7.87
C ASN A 160 -12.20 -4.93 6.77
N CYS A 161 -11.01 -5.40 6.38
CA CYS A 161 -10.27 -4.86 5.25
C CYS A 161 -9.55 -5.97 4.48
N ARG A 162 -9.17 -5.68 3.24
CA ARG A 162 -8.12 -6.44 2.53
C ARG A 162 -6.91 -5.57 2.36
N ILE A 163 -5.74 -6.08 2.71
CA ILE A 163 -4.48 -5.34 2.68
C ILE A 163 -3.59 -5.95 1.61
N ARG A 164 -3.08 -5.10 0.72
CA ARG A 164 -2.08 -5.48 -0.29
C ARG A 164 -0.66 -5.14 0.16
N ARG A 165 -0.48 -3.92 0.66
CA ARG A 165 0.84 -3.40 1.03
C ARG A 165 0.73 -2.31 2.08
N ILE A 166 1.70 -2.27 2.98
CA ILE A 166 1.94 -1.14 3.89
C ILE A 166 3.42 -0.79 3.81
N TYR A 167 3.71 0.47 3.56
CA TYR A 167 5.07 0.97 3.42
C TYR A 167 5.17 2.41 3.89
N PHE A 168 6.38 2.82 4.22
CA PHE A 168 6.72 4.20 4.50
C PHE A 168 7.50 4.80 3.36
N SER A 169 7.40 6.12 3.23
CA SER A 169 8.18 6.90 2.28
C SER A 169 8.67 8.22 2.86
N ASP A 170 9.73 8.75 2.28
CA ASP A 170 10.31 10.06 2.58
C ASP A 170 9.47 11.22 2.01
N HIS A 171 8.87 11.00 0.84
CA HIS A 171 7.91 11.90 0.18
C HIS A 171 6.74 11.13 -0.46
N LEU A 172 5.77 11.87 -1.02
CA LEU A 172 4.68 11.27 -1.79
C LEU A 172 5.10 11.11 -3.24
N PHE A 173 5.32 9.86 -3.65
CA PHE A 173 5.63 9.52 -5.03
C PHE A 173 4.38 9.56 -5.91
N SER A 174 4.55 10.02 -7.14
CA SER A 174 3.56 9.83 -8.20
C SER A 174 3.52 8.36 -8.66
N GLU A 175 2.43 7.95 -9.31
CA GLU A 175 2.31 6.57 -9.80
C GLU A 175 3.43 6.19 -10.78
N GLY A 176 3.92 7.13 -11.59
CA GLY A 176 5.00 6.89 -12.55
C GLY A 176 6.35 6.58 -11.90
N GLU A 177 6.62 7.16 -10.74
CA GLU A 177 7.89 7.00 -9.99
C GLU A 177 7.89 5.74 -9.13
N LEU A 178 6.73 5.30 -8.65
CA LEU A 178 6.63 4.08 -7.86
C LEU A 178 7.01 2.85 -8.69
N PRO A 179 7.76 1.88 -8.15
CA PRO A 179 7.95 0.60 -8.83
C PRO A 179 6.60 -0.10 -9.04
N ALA A 180 6.47 -0.91 -10.10
CA ALA A 180 5.22 -1.61 -10.43
C ALA A 180 4.64 -2.43 -9.25
N SER A 181 5.50 -2.97 -8.37
CA SER A 181 5.06 -3.73 -7.20
C SER A 181 4.42 -2.89 -6.08
N TYR A 182 4.58 -1.56 -6.12
CA TYR A 182 3.98 -0.58 -5.19
C TYR A 182 2.75 0.11 -5.78
N ARG A 183 2.51 -0.01 -7.09
CA ARG A 183 1.33 0.54 -7.76
C ARG A 183 0.12 -0.34 -7.54
N LEU A 184 -1.05 0.29 -7.46
CA LEU A 184 -2.32 -0.40 -7.51
C LEU A 184 -2.73 -0.53 -8.98
N LEU A 185 -2.55 -1.72 -9.56
CA LEU A 185 -3.01 -1.99 -10.92
C LEU A 185 -4.39 -2.62 -10.84
N HIS A 186 -5.41 -1.91 -11.33
CA HIS A 186 -6.74 -2.48 -11.48
C HIS A 186 -6.74 -3.51 -12.62
N ALA A 187 -7.62 -4.51 -12.52
CA ALA A 187 -7.75 -5.54 -13.54
C ALA A 187 -8.05 -4.92 -14.92
N ASP A 188 -8.94 -3.92 -14.98
CA ASP A 188 -9.31 -3.23 -16.20
C ASP A 188 -8.11 -2.51 -16.85
N ASP A 189 -7.28 -1.85 -16.02
CA ASP A 189 -6.06 -1.19 -16.49
C ASP A 189 -5.01 -2.19 -16.98
N ALA A 190 -4.92 -3.35 -16.33
CA ALA A 190 -4.01 -4.42 -16.73
C ALA A 190 -4.45 -5.06 -18.05
N GLU A 191 -5.76 -5.23 -18.29
CA GLU A 191 -6.29 -5.70 -19.56
C GLU A 191 -6.06 -4.68 -20.68
N LEU A 192 -6.33 -3.40 -20.44
CA LEU A 192 -6.01 -2.31 -21.37
C LEU A 192 -4.52 -2.20 -21.67
N ALA A 193 -3.65 -2.43 -20.68
CA ALA A 193 -2.20 -2.46 -20.88
C ALA A 193 -1.79 -3.64 -21.76
N LYS A 194 -2.32 -4.85 -21.52
CA LYS A 194 -2.07 -6.04 -22.35
C LYS A 194 -2.54 -5.82 -23.79
N GLN A 195 -3.73 -5.25 -23.99
CA GLN A 195 -4.25 -4.95 -25.32
C GLN A 195 -3.36 -3.94 -26.07
N ARG A 196 -2.91 -2.87 -25.39
CA ARG A 196 -1.96 -1.90 -25.95
C ARG A 196 -0.63 -2.53 -26.33
N GLN A 197 -0.12 -3.43 -25.50
CA GLN A 197 1.14 -4.13 -25.75
C GLN A 197 1.01 -5.07 -26.96
N GLN A 198 -0.08 -5.82 -27.04
CA GLN A 198 -0.40 -6.67 -28.21
C GLN A 198 -0.58 -5.86 -29.49
N GLN A 199 -1.25 -4.69 -29.44
CA GLN A 199 -1.36 -3.80 -30.59
C GLN A 199 -0.01 -3.25 -31.05
N HIS A 200 0.87 -2.87 -30.11
CA HIS A 200 2.19 -2.36 -30.45
C HIS A 200 3.08 -3.44 -31.09
N GLU A 201 3.03 -4.67 -30.57
CA GLU A 201 3.70 -5.83 -31.15
C GLU A 201 3.16 -6.17 -32.55
N GLN A 202 1.84 -6.12 -32.76
CA GLN A 202 1.23 -6.33 -34.07
C GLN A 202 1.61 -5.22 -35.07
N MET A 203 1.62 -3.96 -34.66
CA MET A 203 2.06 -2.85 -35.51
C MET A 203 3.55 -2.97 -35.88
N ALA A 204 4.41 -3.35 -34.93
CA ALA A 204 5.83 -3.58 -35.19
C ALA A 204 6.04 -4.72 -36.19
N GLN A 205 5.31 -5.83 -36.05
CA GLN A 205 5.35 -6.96 -37.00
C GLN A 205 4.86 -6.55 -38.39
N GLN A 206 3.78 -5.76 -38.48
CA GLN A 206 3.28 -5.25 -39.76
C GLN A 206 4.27 -4.28 -40.44
N GLN A 207 4.89 -3.37 -39.69
CA GLN A 207 5.93 -2.49 -40.23
C GLN A 207 7.13 -3.29 -40.72
N GLN A 208 7.56 -4.30 -39.98
CA GLN A 208 8.69 -5.14 -40.37
C GLN A 208 8.38 -5.98 -41.62
N ALA A 209 7.16 -6.50 -41.74
CA ALA A 209 6.70 -7.20 -42.94
C ALA A 209 6.62 -6.27 -44.17
N MET A 210 6.09 -5.06 -44.02
CA MET A 210 6.06 -4.05 -45.10
C MET A 210 7.46 -3.65 -45.55
N LEU A 211 8.40 -3.47 -44.62
CA LEU A 211 9.79 -3.17 -44.95
C LEU A 211 10.46 -4.31 -45.70
N LEU A 212 10.21 -5.57 -45.31
CA LEU A 212 10.74 -6.74 -45.99
C LEU A 212 10.19 -6.86 -47.42
N GLN A 213 8.89 -6.57 -47.60
CA GLN A 213 8.23 -6.62 -48.90
C GLN A 213 8.74 -5.50 -49.82
N ALA A 214 8.91 -4.28 -49.32
CA ALA A 214 9.50 -3.18 -50.08
C ALA A 214 10.96 -3.46 -50.51
N GLN A 215 11.73 -4.17 -49.69
CA GLN A 215 13.08 -4.63 -50.04
C GLN A 215 13.06 -5.68 -51.15
N GLN A 216 12.10 -6.61 -51.11
CA GLN A 216 11.93 -7.63 -52.15
C GLN A 216 11.52 -7.00 -53.49
N ASP A 217 10.55 -6.08 -53.49
CA ASP A 217 10.08 -5.39 -54.71
C ASP A 217 11.18 -4.52 -55.34
N SER A 218 12.02 -3.90 -54.51
CA SER A 218 13.19 -3.13 -54.97
C SER A 218 14.30 -4.01 -55.56
N ALA A 219 14.48 -5.24 -55.06
CA ALA A 219 15.45 -6.19 -55.59
C ALA A 219 15.00 -6.76 -56.95
N VAL A 220 13.71 -7.06 -57.10
CA VAL A 220 13.11 -7.50 -58.37
C VAL A 220 13.20 -6.40 -59.44
N SER A 221 12.99 -5.13 -59.06
CA SER A 221 13.08 -4.01 -60.01
C SER A 221 14.51 -3.74 -60.52
N ARG A 222 15.55 -4.12 -59.74
CA ARG A 222 16.97 -4.01 -60.14
C ARG A 222 17.47 -5.17 -60.98
N SER A 223 16.77 -6.30 -61.04
CA SER A 223 17.16 -7.45 -61.88
C SER A 223 16.58 -7.43 -63.30
N VAL A 224 15.71 -6.46 -63.60
CA VAL A 224 14.99 -6.35 -64.89
C VAL A 224 15.45 -5.13 -65.71
N ALA A 225 16.45 -4.39 -65.22
CA ALA A 225 17.18 -3.33 -65.94
C ALA A 225 18.59 -3.81 -66.26
#